data_AF-A0AAW7QP38-F1
#
_entry.id   AF-A0AAW7QP38-F1
#
_cell.length_a   1.000
_cell.length_b   1.000
_cell.length_c   1.000
_cell.angle_alpha   90.00
_cell.angle_beta   90.00
_cell.angle_gamma   90.00
#
_symmetry.space_group_name_H-M   'P 1'
#
loop_
_entity.id
_entity.type
_entity.pdbx_description
1 polymer ?
#
loop_
_entity_poly.entity_id
_entity_poly.type
_entity_poly.pdbx_seq_one_letter_code
_entity_poly.pdbx_strand_id
1 'polypeptide(L)'
;MLDYAALYRKERTVQELVRDLTVADLRTETDEMYDTIERLIADCSDADVTFQPVDPNAHDPFATDPAAVNQAWTLAHVIVHLTASCEESAFLAAEMARGTYRSGRSRYEVPWETVTSIAQVRQRLAESRRMLHASLQMWPDHPHLEYMVEPWPGASLVDARGRYVLGLAHAYDHLGQIAEIVRQAKAGKREE
;
A
#
# COMPACT_ATOMS: atom_id res chain seq x y z
N MET A 1 -11.34 -2.71 -8.99
CA MET A 1 -10.82 -2.99 -7.65
C MET A 1 -11.36 -4.34 -7.19
N LEU A 2 -10.48 -5.23 -6.75
CA LEU A 2 -10.82 -6.52 -6.17
C LEU A 2 -11.63 -6.33 -4.87
N ASP A 3 -12.38 -7.36 -4.47
CA ASP A 3 -13.10 -7.35 -3.18
C ASP A 3 -12.13 -7.60 -2.01
N TYR A 4 -11.28 -6.61 -1.72
CA TYR A 4 -10.39 -6.63 -0.57
C TYR A 4 -11.17 -6.70 0.74
N ALA A 5 -12.37 -6.13 0.78
CA ALA A 5 -13.21 -6.16 1.97
C ALA A 5 -13.56 -7.60 2.39
N ALA A 6 -13.74 -8.52 1.45
CA ALA A 6 -13.93 -9.96 1.75
C ALA A 6 -12.71 -10.59 2.44
N LEU A 7 -11.49 -10.09 2.22
CA LEU A 7 -10.29 -10.55 2.93
C LEU A 7 -10.34 -10.13 4.40
N TYR A 8 -10.68 -8.87 4.66
CA TYR A 8 -10.77 -8.33 6.03
C TYR A 8 -11.96 -8.90 6.81
N ARG A 9 -13.05 -9.26 6.11
CA ARG A 9 -14.17 -10.04 6.69
C ARG A 9 -13.86 -11.54 6.83
N LYS A 10 -12.71 -12.01 6.36
CA LYS A 10 -12.28 -13.42 6.36
C LYS A 10 -13.22 -14.35 5.58
N GLU A 11 -13.90 -13.82 4.57
CA GLU A 11 -14.80 -14.58 3.69
C GLU A 11 -14.05 -15.26 2.55
N ARG A 12 -12.88 -14.72 2.18
CA ARG A 12 -11.98 -15.28 1.16
C ARG A 12 -10.53 -15.15 1.60
N THR A 13 -9.70 -16.08 1.16
CA THR A 13 -8.24 -15.96 1.21
C THR A 13 -7.73 -15.09 0.06
N VAL A 14 -6.51 -14.56 0.21
CA VAL A 14 -5.85 -13.82 -0.89
C VAL A 14 -5.69 -14.72 -2.11
N GLN A 15 -5.29 -15.98 -1.92
CA GLN A 15 -5.09 -16.90 -3.04
C GLN A 15 -6.39 -17.19 -3.81
N GLU A 16 -7.53 -17.26 -3.13
CA GLU A 16 -8.84 -17.40 -3.79
C GLU A 16 -9.24 -16.15 -4.56
N LEU A 17 -8.83 -14.96 -4.10
CA LEU A 17 -9.13 -13.70 -4.77
C LEU A 17 -8.36 -13.55 -6.09
N VAL A 18 -7.15 -14.12 -6.17
CA VAL A 18 -6.21 -13.89 -7.28
C VAL A 18 -6.04 -15.06 -8.25
N ARG A 19 -6.65 -16.22 -7.96
CA ARG A 19 -6.42 -17.49 -8.69
C ARG A 19 -6.52 -17.38 -10.21
N ASP A 20 -7.45 -16.56 -10.69
CA ASP A 20 -7.76 -16.45 -12.12
C ASP A 20 -7.18 -15.17 -12.74
N LEU A 21 -6.39 -14.40 -11.97
CA LEU A 21 -5.79 -13.16 -12.45
C LEU A 21 -4.53 -13.42 -13.28
N THR A 22 -4.41 -12.62 -14.34
CA THR A 22 -3.22 -12.48 -15.19
C THR A 22 -2.37 -11.29 -14.75
N VAL A 23 -1.16 -11.15 -15.32
CA VAL A 23 -0.32 -9.96 -15.12
C VAL A 23 -1.02 -8.67 -15.57
N ALA A 24 -1.84 -8.74 -16.62
CA ALA A 24 -2.62 -7.59 -17.09
C ALA A 24 -3.68 -7.18 -16.05
N ASP A 25 -4.35 -8.15 -15.43
CA ASP A 25 -5.33 -7.86 -14.37
C ASP A 25 -4.67 -7.23 -13.14
N LEU A 26 -3.49 -7.71 -12.74
CA LEU A 26 -2.71 -7.11 -11.65
C LEU A 26 -2.30 -5.67 -11.96
N ARG A 27 -1.96 -5.38 -13.21
CA ARG A 27 -1.66 -4.02 -13.67
C ARG A 27 -2.90 -3.13 -13.57
N THR A 28 -4.04 -3.57 -14.11
CA THR A 28 -5.30 -2.83 -14.02
C THR A 28 -5.72 -2.59 -12.57
N GLU A 29 -5.52 -3.58 -11.70
CA GLU A 29 -5.83 -3.44 -10.28
C GLU A 29 -4.91 -2.43 -9.58
N THR A 30 -3.63 -2.39 -9.97
CA THR A 30 -2.68 -1.37 -9.50
C THR A 30 -3.13 0.02 -9.92
N ASP A 31 -3.50 0.18 -11.19
CA ASP A 31 -3.98 1.46 -11.71
C ASP A 31 -5.23 1.93 -10.95
N GLU A 32 -6.23 1.06 -10.75
CA GLU A 32 -7.45 1.42 -10.01
C GLU A 32 -7.18 1.79 -8.53
N MET A 33 -6.27 1.09 -7.85
CA MET A 33 -5.88 1.42 -6.47
C MET A 33 -5.26 2.82 -6.38
N TYR A 34 -4.31 3.10 -7.25
CA TYR A 34 -3.63 4.40 -7.26
C TYR A 34 -4.56 5.53 -7.73
N ASP A 35 -5.45 5.29 -8.69
CA ASP A 35 -6.45 6.27 -9.12
C ASP A 35 -7.41 6.58 -7.97
N THR A 36 -7.75 5.57 -7.16
CA THR A 36 -8.57 5.77 -5.96
C THR A 36 -7.87 6.67 -4.95
N ILE A 37 -6.59 6.41 -4.67
CA ILE A 37 -5.80 7.26 -3.76
C ILE A 37 -5.69 8.69 -4.33
N GLU A 38 -5.37 8.84 -5.61
CA GLU A 38 -5.26 10.14 -6.28
C GLU A 38 -6.57 10.93 -6.24
N ARG A 39 -7.73 10.27 -6.38
CA ARG A 39 -9.05 10.88 -6.20
C ARG A 39 -9.28 11.36 -4.77
N LEU A 40 -8.90 10.57 -3.75
CA LEU A 40 -9.06 10.96 -2.34
C LEU A 40 -8.27 12.23 -1.99
N ILE A 41 -7.13 12.46 -2.64
CA ILE A 41 -6.25 13.60 -2.40
C ILE A 41 -6.35 14.70 -3.47
N ALA A 42 -7.33 14.63 -4.36
CA ALA A 42 -7.40 15.49 -5.55
C ALA A 42 -7.36 16.99 -5.19
N ASP A 43 -8.10 17.37 -4.15
CA ASP A 43 -8.22 18.76 -3.70
C ASP A 43 -7.27 19.12 -2.56
N CYS A 44 -6.32 18.25 -2.19
CA CYS A 44 -5.38 18.53 -1.10
C CYS A 44 -4.36 19.63 -1.46
N SER A 45 -3.98 20.42 -0.46
CA SER A 45 -2.88 21.38 -0.49
C SER A 45 -1.73 20.92 0.41
N ASP A 46 -0.61 21.63 0.41
CA ASP A 46 0.54 21.34 1.28
C ASP A 46 0.16 21.30 2.77
N ALA A 47 -0.69 22.21 3.24
CA ALA A 47 -1.19 22.19 4.62
C ALA A 47 -1.97 20.90 4.98
N ASP A 48 -2.63 20.25 4.01
CA ASP A 48 -3.34 18.97 4.27
C ASP A 48 -2.35 17.81 4.39
N VAL A 49 -1.16 17.91 3.78
CA VAL A 49 -0.13 16.87 3.80
C VAL A 49 0.48 16.72 5.19
N THR A 50 0.71 17.84 5.87
CA THR A 50 1.32 17.89 7.20
C THR A 50 0.30 18.04 8.32
N PHE A 51 -1.01 18.10 8.01
CA PHE A 51 -2.07 18.19 9.00
C PHE A 51 -1.99 16.99 9.95
N GLN A 52 -1.99 17.27 11.26
CA GLN A 52 -1.99 16.26 12.31
C GLN A 52 -3.43 15.91 12.65
N PRO A 53 -3.94 14.74 12.23
CA PRO A 53 -5.31 14.34 12.57
C PRO A 53 -5.41 13.95 14.05
N VAL A 54 -6.65 13.90 14.53
CA VAL A 54 -7.01 13.26 15.80
C VAL A 54 -7.49 11.84 15.49
N ASP A 55 -6.75 10.85 15.99
CA ASP A 55 -7.14 9.44 15.97
C ASP A 55 -6.94 8.85 17.37
N PRO A 56 -8.03 8.66 18.15
CA PRO A 56 -7.96 8.07 19.49
C PRO A 56 -7.45 6.63 19.51
N ASN A 57 -7.44 5.95 18.36
CA ASN A 57 -6.99 4.57 18.22
C ASN A 57 -5.59 4.47 17.60
N ALA A 58 -4.90 5.61 17.38
CA ALA A 58 -3.55 5.60 16.85
C ALA A 58 -2.63 4.77 17.74
N HIS A 59 -2.03 3.72 17.15
CA HIS A 59 -1.10 2.85 17.84
C HIS A 59 -0.13 2.21 16.85
N ASP A 60 1.07 2.78 16.75
CA ASP A 60 2.20 2.25 16.00
C ASP A 60 3.27 1.71 16.98
N PRO A 61 3.26 0.40 17.28
CA PRO A 61 4.25 -0.21 18.17
C PRO A 61 5.66 -0.26 17.57
N PHE A 62 5.83 0.09 16.29
CA PHE A 62 7.11 0.10 15.59
C PHE A 62 7.69 1.51 15.43
N ALA A 63 7.03 2.54 15.98
CA ALA A 63 7.54 3.90 15.98
C ALA A 63 8.94 3.97 16.61
N THR A 64 9.87 4.66 15.94
CA THR A 64 11.25 4.79 16.42
C THR A 64 11.34 5.75 17.62
N ASP A 65 10.47 6.76 17.65
CA ASP A 65 10.27 7.64 18.80
C ASP A 65 9.15 7.09 19.70
N PRO A 66 9.42 6.76 20.97
CA PRO A 66 8.40 6.33 21.92
C PRO A 66 7.24 7.32 22.09
N ALA A 67 7.48 8.62 21.89
CA ALA A 67 6.43 9.64 21.96
C ALA A 67 5.45 9.56 20.77
N ALA A 68 5.88 8.99 19.65
CA ALA A 68 5.08 8.85 18.44
C ALA A 68 4.23 7.57 18.39
N VAL A 69 4.37 6.64 19.36
CA VAL A 69 3.64 5.36 19.38
C VAL A 69 2.12 5.54 19.30
N ASN A 70 1.57 6.56 19.96
CA ASN A 70 0.13 6.85 19.90
C ASN A 70 -0.16 8.14 19.11
N GLN A 71 0.78 8.58 18.28
CA GLN A 71 0.59 9.74 17.42
C GLN A 71 -0.10 9.30 16.13
N ALA A 72 -1.19 9.97 15.80
CA ALA A 72 -1.90 9.72 14.55
C ALA A 72 -1.01 10.06 13.35
N TRP A 73 -1.11 9.28 12.28
CA TRP A 73 -0.31 9.49 11.09
C TRP A 73 -0.85 10.64 10.23
N THR A 74 0.04 11.49 9.73
CA THR A 74 -0.29 12.51 8.73
C THR A 74 -0.52 11.87 7.35
N LEU A 75 -1.05 12.65 6.40
CA LEU A 75 -1.19 12.16 5.03
C LEU A 75 0.17 11.78 4.42
N ALA A 76 1.23 12.57 4.69
CA ALA A 76 2.59 12.24 4.28
C ALA A 76 3.01 10.85 4.76
N HIS A 77 2.81 10.55 6.05
CA HIS A 77 3.18 9.29 6.67
C HIS A 77 2.44 8.11 6.03
N VAL A 78 1.11 8.20 5.91
CA VAL A 78 0.31 7.14 5.30
C VAL A 78 0.76 6.85 3.86
N ILE A 79 1.02 7.87 3.05
CA ILE A 79 1.44 7.70 1.65
C ILE A 79 2.82 7.04 1.53
N VAL A 80 3.82 7.48 2.30
CA VAL A 80 5.16 6.85 2.20
C VAL A 80 5.14 5.40 2.70
N HIS A 81 4.33 5.11 3.72
CA HIS A 81 4.19 3.79 4.29
C HIS A 81 3.51 2.81 3.31
N LEU A 82 2.36 3.19 2.75
CA LEU A 82 1.61 2.31 1.85
C LEU A 82 2.39 2.06 0.55
N THR A 83 3.07 3.08 0.01
CA THR A 83 3.86 2.93 -1.23
C THR A 83 5.03 2.00 -1.02
N ALA A 84 5.74 2.11 0.10
CA ALA A 84 6.83 1.20 0.43
C ALA A 84 6.36 -0.26 0.64
N SER A 85 5.19 -0.45 1.25
CA SER A 85 4.60 -1.78 1.44
C SER A 85 4.15 -2.41 0.11
N CYS A 86 3.60 -1.61 -0.80
CA CYS A 86 3.26 -2.02 -2.16
C CYS A 86 4.51 -2.42 -2.96
N GLU A 87 5.56 -1.61 -2.91
CA GLU A 87 6.82 -1.84 -3.63
C GLU A 87 7.54 -3.09 -3.15
N GLU A 88 7.65 -3.28 -1.83
CA GLU A 88 8.23 -4.50 -1.25
C GLU A 88 7.47 -5.74 -1.73
N SER A 89 6.13 -5.69 -1.68
CA SER A 89 5.29 -6.82 -2.09
C SER A 89 5.43 -7.12 -3.58
N ALA A 90 5.47 -6.09 -4.43
CA ALA A 90 5.65 -6.23 -5.87
C ALA A 90 7.04 -6.80 -6.24
N PHE A 91 8.09 -6.35 -5.56
CA PHE A 91 9.45 -6.83 -5.80
C PHE A 91 9.61 -8.31 -5.41
N LEU A 92 9.11 -8.69 -4.22
CA LEU A 92 9.14 -10.07 -3.76
C LEU A 92 8.28 -10.99 -4.64
N ALA A 93 7.15 -10.49 -5.13
CA ALA A 93 6.33 -11.21 -6.10
C ALA A 93 7.07 -11.49 -7.41
N ALA A 94 7.91 -10.56 -7.89
CA ALA A 94 8.73 -10.78 -9.09
C ALA A 94 9.81 -11.86 -8.88
N GLU A 95 10.42 -11.93 -7.69
CA GLU A 95 11.32 -13.03 -7.32
C GLU A 95 10.57 -14.38 -7.31
N MET A 96 9.38 -14.41 -6.73
CA MET A 96 8.53 -15.61 -6.69
C MET A 96 8.06 -16.06 -8.07
N ALA A 97 7.68 -15.12 -8.96
CA ALA A 97 7.25 -15.44 -10.33
C ALA A 97 8.36 -16.14 -11.15
N ARG A 98 9.62 -16.02 -10.72
CA ARG A 98 10.80 -16.70 -11.29
C ARG A 98 11.17 -17.99 -10.54
N GLY A 99 10.33 -18.45 -9.61
CA GLY A 99 10.54 -19.65 -8.82
C GLY A 99 11.59 -19.51 -7.71
N THR A 100 11.84 -18.28 -7.25
CA THR A 100 12.85 -18.01 -6.21
C THR A 100 12.21 -17.45 -4.94
N TYR A 101 12.78 -17.82 -3.78
CA TYR A 101 12.38 -17.27 -2.50
C TYR A 101 13.49 -16.43 -1.90
N ARG A 102 13.10 -15.24 -1.46
CA ARG A 102 13.89 -14.37 -0.59
C ARG A 102 13.20 -14.32 0.77
N SER A 103 13.98 -14.57 1.82
CA SER A 103 13.57 -14.29 3.19
C SER A 103 13.93 -12.85 3.59
N GLY A 104 13.18 -12.31 4.56
CA GLY A 104 13.46 -11.01 5.17
C GLY A 104 12.73 -9.84 4.52
N ARG A 105 13.00 -8.63 5.04
CA ARG A 105 12.42 -7.38 4.55
C ARG A 105 13.25 -6.81 3.42
N SER A 106 12.58 -6.29 2.39
CA SER A 106 13.19 -5.50 1.31
C SER A 106 12.64 -4.08 1.26
N ARG A 107 11.88 -3.68 2.28
CA ARG A 107 11.28 -2.35 2.37
C ARG A 107 12.29 -1.24 2.61
N TYR A 108 12.11 -0.15 1.90
CA TYR A 108 12.66 1.16 2.24
C TYR A 108 11.51 2.17 2.29
N GLU A 109 11.32 2.84 3.42
CA GLU A 109 10.31 3.90 3.58
C GLU A 109 11.02 5.26 3.54
N VAL A 110 10.54 6.17 2.71
CA VAL A 110 11.02 7.56 2.70
C VAL A 110 10.66 8.20 4.05
N PRO A 111 11.58 8.89 4.76
CA PRO A 111 11.24 9.57 6.00
C PRO A 111 10.09 10.56 5.79
N TRP A 112 8.95 10.31 6.42
CA TRP A 112 7.70 11.03 6.13
C TRP A 112 7.82 12.52 6.46
N GLU A 113 8.66 12.89 7.42
CA GLU A 113 8.94 14.25 7.84
C GLU A 113 9.53 15.11 6.70
N THR A 114 10.12 14.47 5.69
CA THR A 114 10.68 15.15 4.52
C THR A 114 9.65 15.43 3.42
N VAL A 115 8.44 14.87 3.54
CA VAL A 115 7.34 15.02 2.59
C VAL A 115 6.35 16.03 3.15
N THR A 116 6.41 17.27 2.66
CA THR A 116 5.64 18.40 3.22
C THR A 116 4.70 19.05 2.21
N SER A 117 4.71 18.61 0.96
CA SER A 117 3.89 19.18 -0.12
C SER A 117 3.07 18.14 -0.87
N ILE A 118 1.93 18.57 -1.41
CA ILE A 118 1.07 17.70 -2.23
C ILE A 118 1.78 17.31 -3.53
N ALA A 119 2.69 18.14 -4.02
CA ALA A 119 3.54 17.82 -5.17
C ALA A 119 4.45 16.62 -4.89
N GLN A 120 5.10 16.56 -3.73
CA GLN A 120 5.92 15.42 -3.32
C GLN A 120 5.08 14.16 -3.14
N VAL A 121 3.88 14.27 -2.55
CA VAL A 121 2.94 13.14 -2.41
C VAL A 121 2.56 12.56 -3.78
N ARG A 122 2.18 13.41 -4.74
CA ARG A 122 1.84 12.98 -6.10
C ARG A 122 3.03 12.36 -6.83
N GLN A 123 4.22 12.96 -6.69
CA GLN A 123 5.45 12.38 -7.24
C GLN A 123 5.72 10.99 -6.65
N ARG A 124 5.55 10.84 -5.32
CA ARG A 124 5.78 9.56 -4.63
C ARG A 124 4.84 8.47 -5.12
N LEU A 125 3.56 8.79 -5.30
CA LEU A 125 2.57 7.88 -5.87
C LEU A 125 2.91 7.50 -7.32
N ALA A 126 3.26 8.48 -8.16
CA ALA A 126 3.65 8.23 -9.55
C ALA A 126 4.91 7.35 -9.66
N GLU A 127 5.91 7.59 -8.81
CA GLU A 127 7.11 6.76 -8.73
C GLU A 127 6.77 5.32 -8.31
N SER A 128 5.95 5.16 -7.28
CA SER A 128 5.55 3.86 -6.78
C SER A 128 4.75 3.07 -7.82
N ARG A 129 3.75 3.69 -8.45
CA ARG A 129 2.99 3.09 -9.56
C ARG A 129 3.90 2.63 -10.69
N ARG A 130 4.88 3.45 -11.08
CA ARG A 130 5.89 3.08 -12.09
C ARG A 130 6.71 1.87 -11.65
N MET A 131 7.15 1.80 -10.39
CA MET A 131 7.92 0.67 -9.85
C MET A 131 7.11 -0.62 -9.77
N LEU A 132 5.83 -0.54 -9.41
CA LEU A 132 4.92 -1.68 -9.42
C LEU A 132 4.75 -2.25 -10.82
N HIS A 133 4.51 -1.39 -11.82
CA HIS A 133 4.44 -1.80 -13.22
C HIS A 133 5.75 -2.41 -13.73
N ALA A 134 6.89 -1.80 -13.39
CA ALA A 134 8.20 -2.35 -13.75
C ALA A 134 8.42 -3.74 -13.11
N SER A 135 7.96 -3.93 -11.86
CA SER A 135 8.04 -5.24 -11.20
C SER A 135 7.23 -6.31 -11.91
N LEU A 136 6.03 -5.98 -12.38
CA LEU A 136 5.22 -6.88 -13.21
C LEU A 136 5.90 -7.19 -14.56
N GLN A 137 6.60 -6.23 -15.17
CA GLN A 137 7.36 -6.45 -16.40
C GLN A 137 8.57 -7.37 -16.25
N MET A 138 9.02 -7.65 -15.02
CA MET A 138 10.09 -8.62 -14.76
C MET A 138 9.58 -10.07 -14.72
N TRP A 139 8.26 -10.30 -14.71
CA TRP A 139 7.70 -11.64 -14.68
C TRP A 139 7.95 -12.33 -16.03
N PRO A 140 8.31 -13.63 -16.04
CA PRO A 140 8.41 -14.37 -17.29
C PRO A 140 7.03 -14.56 -17.91
N ASP A 141 6.96 -14.79 -19.23
CA ASP A 141 5.70 -15.08 -19.94
C ASP A 141 4.94 -16.27 -19.34
N HIS A 142 5.68 -17.19 -18.71
CA HIS A 142 5.17 -18.32 -17.94
C HIS A 142 5.66 -18.22 -16.48
N PRO A 143 4.97 -17.48 -15.60
CA PRO A 143 5.35 -17.35 -14.20
C PRO A 143 5.15 -18.67 -13.44
N HIS A 144 6.03 -18.93 -12.48
CA HIS A 144 5.99 -20.10 -11.59
C HIS A 144 4.89 -19.96 -10.52
N LEU A 145 3.63 -20.08 -10.92
CA LEU A 145 2.47 -19.89 -10.05
C LEU A 145 2.17 -21.10 -9.15
N GLU A 146 2.80 -22.24 -9.41
CA GLU A 146 2.87 -23.39 -8.50
C GLU A 146 3.78 -23.12 -7.28
N TYR A 147 4.61 -22.08 -7.34
CA TYR A 147 5.50 -21.70 -6.27
C TYR A 147 4.74 -20.92 -5.18
N MET A 148 4.36 -21.66 -4.13
CA MET A 148 3.59 -21.13 -3.00
C MET A 148 4.49 -20.87 -1.80
N VAL A 149 4.34 -19.71 -1.15
CA VAL A 149 5.07 -19.38 0.09
C VAL A 149 4.12 -18.89 1.17
N GLU A 150 4.58 -19.03 2.41
CA GLU A 150 3.98 -18.37 3.56
C GLU A 150 4.61 -16.96 3.68
N PRO A 151 3.85 -15.87 3.46
CA PRO A 151 4.41 -14.51 3.40
C PRO A 151 4.90 -13.99 4.76
N TRP A 152 4.36 -14.53 5.86
CA TRP A 152 4.83 -14.34 7.24
C TRP A 152 4.34 -15.52 8.10
N PRO A 153 4.99 -15.83 9.23
CA PRO A 153 4.61 -16.98 10.06
C PRO A 153 3.13 -16.97 10.47
N GLY A 154 2.43 -18.08 10.22
CA GLY A 154 1.00 -18.29 10.43
C GLY A 154 0.09 -17.86 9.27
N ALA A 155 0.62 -17.33 8.17
CA ALA A 155 -0.17 -16.87 7.03
C ALA A 155 -0.62 -18.03 6.11
N SER A 156 -1.73 -17.81 5.39
CA SER A 156 -2.10 -18.71 4.29
C SER A 156 -1.07 -18.64 3.16
N LEU A 157 -0.85 -19.77 2.48
CA LEU A 157 0.05 -19.83 1.34
C LEU A 157 -0.44 -18.97 0.17
N VAL A 158 0.49 -18.28 -0.48
CA VAL A 158 0.24 -17.45 -1.66
C VAL A 158 1.25 -17.73 -2.77
N ASP A 159 0.82 -17.64 -4.01
CA ASP A 159 1.72 -17.56 -5.17
C ASP A 159 2.23 -16.11 -5.39
N ALA A 160 2.95 -15.88 -6.48
CA ALA A 160 3.44 -14.55 -6.84
C ALA A 160 2.31 -13.50 -6.97
N ARG A 161 1.13 -13.88 -7.46
CA ARG A 161 -0.02 -12.96 -7.60
C ARG A 161 -0.55 -12.60 -6.22
N GLY A 162 -0.69 -13.59 -5.34
CA GLY A 162 -1.10 -13.34 -3.97
C GLY A 162 -0.08 -12.48 -3.23
N ARG A 163 1.22 -12.72 -3.43
CA ARG A 163 2.29 -11.89 -2.85
C ARG A 163 2.20 -10.44 -3.31
N TYR A 164 1.92 -10.21 -4.59
CA TYR A 164 1.74 -8.88 -5.17
C TYR A 164 0.52 -8.17 -4.57
N VAL A 165 -0.63 -8.85 -4.58
CA VAL A 165 -1.92 -8.31 -4.14
C VAL A 165 -1.95 -8.03 -2.64
N LEU A 166 -1.13 -8.69 -1.82
CA LEU A 166 -0.97 -8.34 -0.40
C LEU A 166 -0.54 -6.89 -0.18
N GLY A 167 0.31 -6.34 -1.06
CA GLY A 167 0.69 -4.92 -0.99
C GLY A 167 -0.49 -4.00 -1.28
N LEU A 168 -1.31 -4.33 -2.28
CA LEU A 168 -2.51 -3.57 -2.63
C LEU A 168 -3.62 -3.71 -1.57
N ALA A 169 -3.77 -4.89 -0.96
CA ALA A 169 -4.67 -5.09 0.16
C ALA A 169 -4.26 -4.20 1.34
N HIS A 170 -2.98 -4.11 1.65
CA HIS A 170 -2.48 -3.19 2.68
C HIS A 170 -2.79 -1.71 2.34
N ALA A 171 -2.64 -1.30 1.07
CA ALA A 171 -3.06 0.03 0.64
C ALA A 171 -4.58 0.25 0.78
N TYR A 172 -5.39 -0.78 0.49
CA TYR A 172 -6.84 -0.74 0.67
C TYR A 172 -7.23 -0.43 2.13
N ASP A 173 -6.58 -1.07 3.11
CA ASP A 173 -6.83 -0.83 4.55
C ASP A 173 -6.60 0.64 4.95
N HIS A 174 -5.66 1.29 4.27
CA HIS A 174 -5.35 2.70 4.51
C HIS A 174 -6.28 3.69 3.77
N LEU A 175 -7.13 3.26 2.83
CA LEU A 175 -8.02 4.19 2.11
C LEU A 175 -8.97 4.94 3.06
N GLY A 176 -9.50 4.25 4.07
CA GLY A 176 -10.34 4.86 5.10
C GLY A 176 -9.58 5.90 5.92
N GLN A 177 -8.32 5.60 6.27
CA GLN A 177 -7.45 6.52 7.00
C GLN A 177 -7.13 7.78 6.17
N ILE A 178 -6.80 7.62 4.88
CA ILE A 178 -6.57 8.76 3.96
C ILE A 178 -7.83 9.63 3.89
N ALA A 179 -8.99 9.02 3.67
CA ALA A 179 -10.25 9.77 3.57
C ALA A 179 -10.55 10.57 4.85
N GLU A 180 -10.31 9.98 6.03
CA GLU A 180 -10.54 10.63 7.31
C GLU A 180 -9.56 11.77 7.59
N ILE A 181 -8.27 11.59 7.28
CA ILE A 181 -7.27 12.66 7.39
C ILE A 181 -7.67 13.85 6.52
N VAL A 182 -8.04 13.60 5.27
CA VAL A 182 -8.47 14.65 4.33
C VAL A 182 -9.73 15.34 4.87
N ARG A 183 -10.72 14.60 5.36
CA ARG A 183 -11.95 15.15 5.93
C ARG A 183 -11.64 16.10 7.10
N GLN A 184 -10.80 15.68 8.05
CA GLN A 184 -10.42 16.49 9.21
C GLN A 184 -9.63 17.75 8.79
N ALA A 185 -8.66 17.61 7.89
CA ALA A 185 -7.87 18.73 7.39
C ALA A 185 -8.75 19.80 6.71
N LYS A 186 -9.76 19.38 5.92
CA LYS A 186 -10.74 20.30 5.31
C LYS A 186 -11.68 20.95 6.32
N ALA A 187 -12.04 20.25 7.39
CA ALA A 187 -12.89 20.81 8.44
C ALA A 187 -12.15 21.90 9.23
N GLY A 188 -10.89 21.67 9.62
CA GLY A 188 -10.08 22.66 10.33
C GLY A 188 -9.93 23.98 9.56
N LYS A 189 -9.80 23.93 8.23
CA LYS A 189 -9.73 25.12 7.36
C LYS A 189 -11.01 25.96 7.32
N ARG A 190 -12.17 25.40 7.70
CA ARG A 190 -13.45 26.13 7.71
C ARG A 190 -13.70 26.85 9.03
N GLU A 191 -12.93 26.52 10.06
CA GLU A 191 -13.04 27.09 11.40
C GLU A 191 -12.07 28.28 11.60
N GLU A 192 -11.14 28.48 10.67
CA GLU A 192 -10.25 29.65 10.54
C GLU A 192 -10.87 30.76 9.68
#